data_AF-A0A7X9ACB1-F1
#
_entry.id   AF-A0A7X9ACB1-F1
#
_cell.length_a   1.000
_cell.length_b   1.000
_cell.length_c   1.000
_cell.angle_alpha   90.00
_cell.angle_beta   90.00
_cell.angle_gamma   90.00
#
_symmetry.space_group_name_H-M   'P 1'
#
loop_
_entity.id
_entity.type
_entity.pdbx_description
1 polymer ?
#
loop_
_entity_poly.entity_id
_entity_poly.type
_entity_poly.pdbx_seq_one_letter_code
_entity_poly.pdbx_strand_id
1 'polypeptide(L)'
;MNKERTWLKDIFSKGGYVDERGNLRIARLIIHTLLLMALLLLVYWAFFRFYRWMGWDESSAINSFIEEFGTLGVAVYVYVVDLLILPLTVDLVWPFVASWSLIKVVIVLGTASVAGALSGYLIGRLVGLLPTLKTWVNSVIKGESRSLVQRYGVWAIVISGLSPLPFSTICLASGVLKLPLSRVVAAASVRYLRMGVYWLIMTGFIM
;
A
#
# COMPACT_ATOMS: atom_id res chain seq x y z
N MET A 1 39.20 7.59 -31.81
CA MET A 1 39.15 7.70 -30.33
C MET A 1 38.14 8.77 -29.87
N ASN A 2 36.86 8.72 -30.29
CA ASN A 2 35.86 9.72 -29.85
C ASN A 2 34.37 9.31 -30.02
N LYS A 3 34.01 8.02 -29.91
CA LYS A 3 32.60 7.56 -30.04
C LYS A 3 31.95 7.25 -28.69
N GLU A 4 32.73 7.10 -27.62
CA GLU A 4 32.24 6.78 -26.28
C GLU A 4 31.90 8.01 -25.43
N ARG A 5 32.14 9.24 -25.90
CA ARG A 5 31.79 10.47 -25.15
C ARG A 5 30.41 11.05 -25.48
N THR A 6 29.76 10.57 -26.54
CA THR A 6 28.47 11.08 -27.01
C THR A 6 27.28 10.53 -26.23
N TRP A 7 27.30 9.26 -25.81
CA TRP A 7 26.19 8.66 -25.03
C TRP A 7 26.00 9.30 -23.66
N LEU A 8 27.08 9.71 -22.97
CA LEU A 8 27.01 10.38 -21.66
C LEU A 8 26.31 11.74 -21.74
N LYS A 9 26.53 12.49 -22.82
CA LYS A 9 25.85 13.77 -23.05
C LYS A 9 24.37 13.60 -23.37
N ASP A 10 24.00 12.47 -23.96
CA ASP A 10 22.63 12.13 -24.31
C ASP A 10 21.82 11.55 -23.13
N ILE A 11 22.47 11.23 -22.00
CA ILE A 11 21.77 10.83 -20.76
C ILE A 11 21.20 12.06 -20.03
N PHE A 12 21.86 13.21 -20.11
CA PHE A 12 21.52 14.44 -19.38
C PHE A 12 20.91 15.57 -20.24
N SER A 13 20.57 15.30 -21.52
CA SER A 13 19.94 16.32 -22.39
C SER A 13 18.44 16.45 -22.11
N LYS A 14 17.92 17.68 -22.08
CA LYS A 14 16.51 18.06 -21.85
C LYS A 14 15.54 17.64 -22.98
N GLY A 15 15.77 16.52 -23.65
CA GLY A 15 14.86 15.96 -24.65
C GLY A 15 13.85 14.99 -24.01
N GLY A 16 12.62 14.96 -24.52
CA GLY A 16 11.62 13.96 -24.11
C GLY A 16 12.06 12.51 -24.32
N TYR A 17 11.32 11.55 -23.76
CA TYR A 17 11.64 10.11 -23.81
C TYR A 17 11.34 9.44 -25.17
N VAL A 18 10.81 10.21 -26.13
CA VAL A 18 10.40 9.78 -27.47
C VAL A 18 11.28 10.49 -28.49
N ASP A 19 11.92 9.72 -29.36
CA ASP A 19 12.73 10.23 -30.48
C ASP A 19 11.83 10.81 -31.58
N GLU A 20 12.34 11.67 -32.47
CA GLU A 20 11.55 12.29 -33.55
C GLU A 20 10.93 11.27 -34.53
N ARG A 21 11.38 10.01 -34.47
CA ARG A 21 10.88 8.87 -35.26
C ARG A 21 9.84 8.00 -34.52
N GLY A 22 9.38 8.40 -33.34
CA GLY A 22 8.38 7.66 -32.54
C GLY A 22 8.93 6.46 -31.76
N ASN A 23 10.25 6.28 -31.71
CA ASN A 23 10.89 5.19 -30.97
C ASN A 23 11.17 5.61 -29.51
N LEU A 24 10.83 4.73 -28.57
CA LEU A 24 11.14 4.92 -27.14
C LEU A 24 12.64 4.79 -26.91
N ARG A 25 13.24 5.79 -26.24
CA ARG A 25 14.65 5.73 -25.81
C ARG A 25 14.78 4.86 -24.55
N ILE A 26 14.62 3.54 -24.71
CA ILE A 26 14.56 2.52 -23.64
C ILE A 26 15.76 2.63 -22.68
N ALA A 27 16.97 2.85 -23.21
CA ALA A 27 18.17 3.02 -22.39
C ALA A 27 18.07 4.22 -21.42
N ARG A 28 17.49 5.33 -21.86
CA ARG A 28 17.27 6.51 -21.02
C ARG A 28 16.22 6.23 -19.95
N LEU A 29 15.14 5.53 -20.29
CA LEU A 29 14.08 5.15 -19.34
C LEU A 29 14.63 4.24 -18.23
N ILE A 30 15.36 3.18 -18.62
CA ILE A 30 15.98 2.23 -17.68
C ILE A 30 16.96 2.96 -16.76
N ILE A 31 17.80 3.86 -17.29
CA ILE A 31 18.76 4.63 -16.48
C ILE A 31 18.04 5.53 -15.46
N HIS A 32 16.95 6.22 -15.85
CA HIS A 32 16.21 7.06 -14.91
C HIS A 32 15.49 6.24 -13.84
N THR A 33 14.91 5.09 -14.20
CA THR A 33 14.29 4.17 -13.23
C THR A 33 15.33 3.60 -12.28
N LEU A 34 16.51 3.20 -12.78
CA LEU A 34 17.62 2.72 -11.95
C LEU A 34 18.18 3.81 -11.04
N LEU A 35 18.32 5.05 -11.54
CA LEU A 35 18.74 6.19 -10.74
C LEU A 35 17.74 6.53 -9.63
N LEU A 36 16.44 6.48 -9.95
CA LEU A 36 15.39 6.75 -8.98
C LEU A 36 15.32 5.63 -7.91
N MET A 37 15.50 4.37 -8.32
CA MET A 37 15.60 3.24 -7.42
C MET A 37 16.85 3.31 -6.54
N ALA A 38 18.00 3.68 -7.12
CA ALA A 38 19.25 3.89 -6.37
C ALA A 38 19.11 5.05 -5.38
N LEU A 39 18.47 6.17 -5.76
CA LEU A 39 18.18 7.30 -4.89
C LEU A 39 17.31 6.87 -3.71
N LEU A 40 16.21 6.14 -3.96
CA LEU A 40 15.35 5.61 -2.91
C LEU A 40 16.10 4.69 -1.96
N LEU A 41 16.93 3.79 -2.49
CA LEU A 41 17.79 2.92 -1.68
C LEU A 41 18.80 3.72 -0.85
N LEU A 42 19.36 4.81 -1.39
CA LEU A 42 20.29 5.68 -0.69
C LEU A 42 19.60 6.45 0.44
N VAL A 43 18.38 6.94 0.19
CA VAL A 43 17.55 7.58 1.23
C VAL A 43 17.19 6.56 2.31
N TYR A 44 16.78 5.35 1.94
CA TYR A 44 16.51 4.29 2.91
C TYR A 44 17.74 3.91 3.72
N TRP A 45 18.90 3.79 3.05
CA TRP A 45 20.17 3.50 3.70
C TRP A 45 20.61 4.64 4.63
N ALA A 46 20.47 5.89 4.21
CA ALA A 46 20.76 7.06 5.04
C ALA A 46 19.82 7.14 6.24
N PHE A 47 18.53 6.87 6.04
CA PHE A 47 17.53 6.80 7.10
C PHE A 47 17.85 5.67 8.09
N PHE A 48 18.20 4.48 7.59
CA PHE A 48 18.63 3.35 8.41
C PHE A 48 19.93 3.67 9.16
N ARG A 49 20.89 4.33 8.52
CA ARG A 49 22.14 4.72 9.15
C ARG A 49 21.94 5.80 10.21
N PHE A 50 21.05 6.74 9.96
CA PHE A 50 20.61 7.77 10.88
C PHE A 50 19.85 7.16 12.07
N TYR A 51 18.95 6.21 11.81
CA TYR A 51 18.24 5.43 12.83
C TYR A 51 19.22 4.71 13.76
N ARG A 52 20.22 4.03 13.20
CA ARG A 52 21.29 3.38 13.99
C ARG A 52 22.20 4.37 14.70
N TRP A 53 22.48 5.52 14.08
CA TRP A 53 23.28 6.59 14.68
C TRP A 53 22.56 7.26 15.86
N MET A 54 21.23 7.33 15.82
CA MET A 54 20.38 7.82 16.90
C MET A 54 20.29 6.85 18.10
N GLY A 55 20.94 5.68 18.05
CA GLY A 55 21.05 4.76 19.21
C GLY A 55 19.75 4.03 19.55
N TRP A 56 18.79 3.98 18.63
CA TRP A 56 17.50 3.29 18.75
C TRP A 56 17.60 1.76 18.52
N ASP A 57 18.73 1.14 18.85
CA ASP A 57 18.91 -0.32 18.83
C ASP A 57 18.99 -0.92 20.26
N GLU A 58 19.34 -0.13 21.28
CA GLU A 58 19.63 -0.62 22.65
C GLU A 58 18.92 0.15 23.77
N SER A 59 18.04 1.09 23.43
CA SER A 59 17.40 1.93 24.43
C SER A 59 16.20 1.21 25.03
N SER A 60 16.18 1.04 26.36
CA SER A 60 15.00 0.73 27.18
C SER A 60 13.78 1.59 26.81
N ALA A 61 13.99 2.75 26.19
CA ALA A 61 13.00 3.62 25.56
C ALA A 61 12.19 2.94 24.44
N ILE A 62 12.72 2.00 23.65
CA ILE A 62 11.92 1.30 22.62
C ILE A 62 11.04 0.24 23.25
N ASN A 63 11.53 -0.48 24.26
CA ASN A 63 10.68 -1.42 24.99
C ASN A 63 9.60 -0.70 25.79
N SER A 64 9.93 0.42 26.43
CA SER A 64 8.94 1.28 27.11
C SER A 64 8.04 2.04 26.14
N PHE A 65 8.51 2.42 24.95
CA PHE A 65 7.66 2.98 23.88
C PHE A 65 6.81 1.89 23.23
N ILE A 66 7.25 0.63 23.12
CA ILE A 66 6.44 -0.51 22.70
C ILE A 66 5.40 -0.87 23.79
N GLU A 67 5.74 -0.68 25.06
CA GLU A 67 4.81 -0.83 26.19
C GLU A 67 3.82 0.36 26.32
N GLU A 68 4.26 1.60 26.05
CA GLU A 68 3.46 2.84 26.13
C GLU A 68 2.65 3.14 24.85
N PHE A 69 3.24 2.99 23.65
CA PHE A 69 2.47 2.93 22.40
C PHE A 69 1.64 1.66 22.33
N GLY A 70 2.08 0.58 23.00
CA GLY A 70 1.27 -0.59 23.29
C GLY A 70 0.58 -1.22 22.08
N THR A 71 -0.46 -1.98 22.39
CA THR A 71 -1.32 -2.63 21.40
C THR A 71 -2.06 -1.59 20.52
N LEU A 72 -2.30 -0.40 21.07
CA LEU A 72 -3.16 0.63 20.49
C LEU A 72 -2.43 1.46 19.43
N GLY A 73 -1.17 1.84 19.65
CA GLY A 73 -0.35 2.59 18.70
C GLY A 73 -0.08 1.78 17.43
N VAL A 74 0.16 0.47 17.59
CA VAL A 74 0.24 -0.47 16.46
C VAL A 74 -1.08 -0.52 15.69
N ALA A 75 -2.21 -0.62 16.38
CA ALA A 75 -3.53 -0.60 15.76
C ALA A 75 -3.80 0.72 15.01
N VAL A 76 -3.47 1.87 15.62
CA VAL A 76 -3.63 3.19 15.00
C VAL A 76 -2.74 3.34 13.77
N TYR A 77 -1.49 2.87 13.83
CA TYR A 77 -0.60 2.87 12.67
C TYR A 77 -1.20 2.09 11.51
N VAL A 78 -1.64 0.84 11.74
CA VAL A 78 -2.28 0.01 10.71
C VAL A 78 -3.54 0.66 10.18
N TYR A 79 -4.37 1.21 11.07
CA TYR A 79 -5.58 1.94 10.70
C TYR A 79 -5.27 3.11 9.78
N VAL A 80 -4.30 3.96 10.12
CA VAL A 80 -3.92 5.15 9.33
C VAL A 80 -3.31 4.76 7.99
N VAL A 81 -2.45 3.74 7.97
CA VAL A 81 -1.86 3.21 6.73
C VAL A 81 -2.93 2.67 5.79
N ASP A 82 -3.91 1.95 6.31
CA ASP A 82 -4.99 1.37 5.52
C ASP A 82 -6.13 2.36 5.21
N LEU A 83 -6.22 3.46 5.95
CA LEU A 83 -7.10 4.58 5.66
C LEU A 83 -6.55 5.42 4.49
N LEU A 84 -5.26 5.70 4.51
CA LEU A 84 -4.62 6.57 3.54
C LEU A 84 -4.17 5.79 2.30
N ILE A 85 -4.15 6.45 1.14
CA ILE A 85 -3.54 5.90 -0.08
C ILE A 85 -2.02 6.13 0.02
N LEU A 86 -1.40 5.53 1.03
CA LEU A 86 0.05 5.56 1.19
C LEU A 86 0.63 4.25 0.62
N PRO A 87 1.78 4.31 -0.06
CA PRO A 87 2.54 3.11 -0.42
C PRO A 87 3.23 2.46 0.79
N LEU A 88 2.96 2.94 2.01
CA LEU A 88 3.40 2.32 3.25
C LEU A 88 2.70 0.98 3.39
N THR A 89 3.49 -0.08 3.52
CA THR A 89 2.95 -1.42 3.72
C THR A 89 2.73 -1.69 5.21
N VAL A 90 1.69 -2.45 5.51
CA VAL A 90 1.42 -3.00 6.87
C VAL A 90 2.60 -3.87 7.34
N ASP A 91 3.47 -4.28 6.43
CA ASP A 91 4.63 -5.13 6.69
C ASP A 91 5.70 -4.48 7.60
N LEU A 92 5.71 -3.15 7.75
CA LEU A 92 6.61 -2.48 8.70
C LEU A 92 6.29 -2.79 10.18
N VAL A 93 5.10 -3.32 10.46
CA VAL A 93 4.64 -3.58 11.83
C VAL A 93 5.19 -4.89 12.39
N TRP A 94 5.63 -5.82 11.54
CA TRP A 94 6.03 -7.18 11.93
C TRP A 94 7.07 -7.25 13.07
N PRO A 95 8.13 -6.42 13.11
CA PRO A 95 9.08 -6.43 14.22
C PRO A 95 8.44 -6.12 15.59
N PHE A 96 7.38 -5.29 15.60
CA PHE A 96 6.69 -4.88 16.84
C PHE A 96 5.66 -5.89 17.34
N VAL A 97 5.22 -6.81 16.46
CA VAL A 97 4.20 -7.83 16.78
C VAL A 97 4.76 -9.24 16.82
N ALA A 98 6.08 -9.41 16.63
CA ALA A 98 6.75 -10.71 16.63
C ALA A 98 6.57 -11.47 17.95
N SER A 99 6.48 -10.77 19.08
CA SER A 99 6.27 -11.36 20.41
C SER A 99 4.80 -11.62 20.75
N TRP A 100 3.86 -11.22 19.89
CA TRP A 100 2.42 -11.35 20.16
C TRP A 100 1.90 -12.72 19.76
N SER A 101 0.89 -13.22 20.49
CA SER A 101 0.19 -14.44 20.12
C SER A 101 -0.58 -14.28 18.81
N LEU A 102 -0.73 -15.37 18.06
CA LEU A 102 -1.50 -15.40 16.80
C LEU A 102 -2.87 -14.71 16.94
N ILE A 103 -3.59 -15.01 18.02
CA ILE A 103 -4.93 -14.48 18.29
C ILE A 103 -4.87 -12.95 18.44
N LYS A 104 -3.88 -12.44 19.18
CA LYS A 104 -3.71 -10.99 19.38
C LYS A 104 -3.37 -10.29 18.07
N VAL A 105 -2.47 -10.86 17.26
CA VAL A 105 -2.07 -10.33 15.95
C VAL A 105 -3.25 -10.27 14.99
N VAL A 106 -3.96 -11.39 14.83
CA VAL A 106 -5.10 -11.48 13.90
C VAL A 106 -6.22 -10.53 14.32
N ILE A 107 -6.58 -10.49 15.60
CA ILE A 107 -7.67 -9.64 16.07
C ILE A 107 -7.26 -8.17 15.98
N VAL A 108 -6.13 -7.77 16.55
CA VAL A 108 -5.76 -6.34 16.62
C VAL A 108 -5.43 -5.78 15.24
N LEU A 109 -4.52 -6.43 14.50
CA LEU A 109 -4.12 -5.93 13.17
C LEU A 109 -5.26 -6.08 12.17
N GLY A 110 -5.96 -7.21 12.20
CA GLY A 110 -7.08 -7.45 11.30
C GLY A 110 -8.22 -6.47 11.53
N THR A 111 -8.61 -6.21 12.79
CA THR A 111 -9.68 -5.24 13.09
C THR A 111 -9.27 -3.82 12.74
N ALA A 112 -8.06 -3.39 13.10
CA ALA A 112 -7.53 -2.08 12.74
C ALA A 112 -7.50 -1.87 11.23
N SER A 113 -7.03 -2.88 10.50
CA SER A 113 -6.90 -2.88 9.05
C SER A 113 -8.26 -2.83 8.35
N VAL A 114 -9.23 -3.64 8.80
CA VAL A 114 -10.60 -3.63 8.28
C VAL A 114 -11.29 -2.30 8.62
N ALA A 115 -11.09 -1.76 9.83
CA ALA A 115 -11.64 -0.47 10.22
C ALA A 115 -11.08 0.70 9.37
N GLY A 116 -9.78 0.70 9.09
CA GLY A 116 -9.13 1.69 8.22
C GLY A 116 -9.70 1.62 6.80
N ALA A 117 -9.83 0.41 6.26
CA ALA A 117 -10.39 0.20 4.94
C ALA A 117 -11.88 0.56 4.83
N LEU A 118 -12.69 0.24 5.84
CA LEU A 118 -14.11 0.63 5.89
C LEU A 118 -14.27 2.15 5.97
N SER A 119 -13.38 2.81 6.71
CA SER A 119 -13.31 4.27 6.74
C SER A 119 -12.96 4.84 5.36
N GLY A 120 -12.00 4.24 4.65
CA GLY A 120 -11.70 4.55 3.25
C GLY A 120 -12.88 4.33 2.30
N TYR A 121 -13.64 3.24 2.48
CA TYR A 121 -14.89 3.01 1.74
C TYR A 121 -15.93 4.11 1.99
N LEU A 122 -16.11 4.54 3.25
CA LEU A 122 -17.04 5.61 3.60
C LEU A 122 -16.62 6.95 2.97
N ILE A 123 -15.32 7.27 3.01
CA ILE A 123 -14.76 8.44 2.32
C ILE A 123 -15.05 8.34 0.81
N GLY A 124 -14.79 7.18 0.20
CA GLY A 124 -15.11 6.94 -1.21
C GLY A 124 -16.60 7.12 -1.53
N ARG A 125 -17.48 6.69 -0.61
CA ARG A 125 -18.93 6.85 -0.76
C ARG A 125 -19.35 8.31 -0.66
N LEU A 126 -18.74 9.08 0.25
CA LEU A 126 -18.95 10.53 0.37
C LEU A 126 -18.49 11.26 -0.90
N VAL A 127 -17.30 10.92 -1.40
CA VAL A 127 -16.75 11.47 -2.66
C VAL A 127 -17.64 11.11 -3.86
N GLY A 128 -18.19 9.89 -3.88
CA GLY A 128 -19.15 9.43 -4.90
C GLY A 128 -20.55 10.07 -4.83
N LEU A 129 -20.84 10.88 -3.81
CA LEU A 129 -22.05 11.70 -3.74
C LEU A 129 -21.90 13.06 -4.45
N LEU A 130 -20.66 13.50 -4.73
CA LEU A 130 -20.41 14.73 -5.46
C LEU A 130 -21.11 14.68 -6.82
N PRO A 131 -21.84 15.73 -7.22
CA PRO A 131 -22.69 15.70 -8.42
C PRO A 131 -21.89 15.44 -9.70
N THR A 132 -20.67 15.94 -9.80
CA THR A 132 -19.72 15.69 -10.90
C THR A 132 -19.37 14.20 -11.02
N LEU A 133 -18.84 13.60 -9.95
CA LEU A 133 -18.49 12.19 -9.92
C LEU A 133 -19.70 11.29 -10.06
N LYS A 134 -20.82 11.61 -9.42
CA LYS A 134 -22.06 10.83 -9.50
C LYS A 134 -22.55 10.74 -10.95
N THR A 135 -22.48 11.84 -11.69
CA THR A 135 -22.88 11.88 -13.10
C THR A 135 -21.90 11.06 -13.95
N TRP A 136 -20.60 11.18 -13.70
CA TRP A 136 -19.58 10.39 -14.38
C TRP A 136 -19.74 8.88 -14.13
N VAL A 137 -19.82 8.44 -12.86
CA VAL A 137 -20.01 7.03 -12.49
C VAL A 137 -21.30 6.46 -13.09
N ASN A 138 -22.40 7.20 -13.05
CA ASN A 138 -23.66 6.77 -13.68
C ASN A 138 -23.57 6.72 -15.21
N SER A 139 -22.72 7.54 -15.82
CA SER A 139 -22.49 7.52 -17.27
C SER A 139 -21.64 6.32 -17.71
N VAL A 140 -20.69 5.91 -16.87
CA VAL A 140 -19.78 4.77 -17.09
C VAL A 140 -20.47 3.43 -16.77
N ILE A 141 -21.28 3.40 -15.71
CA ILE A 141 -21.89 2.16 -15.19
C ILE A 141 -23.39 2.20 -15.44
N LYS A 142 -23.81 1.69 -16.61
CA LYS A 142 -25.22 1.61 -17.02
C LYS A 142 -25.74 0.17 -16.97
N GLY A 143 -27.00 0.01 -16.54
CA GLY A 143 -27.77 -1.24 -16.66
C GLY A 143 -27.04 -2.48 -16.14
N GLU A 144 -26.80 -3.43 -17.04
CA GLU A 144 -26.16 -4.73 -16.77
C GLU A 144 -24.71 -4.61 -16.26
N SER A 145 -23.98 -3.55 -16.64
CA SER A 145 -22.61 -3.32 -16.15
C SER A 145 -22.57 -3.19 -14.63
N ARG A 146 -23.66 -2.71 -14.00
CA ARG A 146 -23.73 -2.56 -12.55
C ARG A 146 -23.72 -3.90 -11.81
N SER A 147 -24.37 -4.92 -12.34
CA SER A 147 -24.38 -6.25 -11.72
C SER A 147 -23.00 -6.91 -11.85
N LEU A 148 -22.33 -6.73 -13.00
CA LEU A 148 -20.94 -7.14 -13.19
C LEU A 148 -20.01 -6.42 -12.21
N VAL A 149 -20.06 -5.10 -12.12
CA VAL A 149 -19.23 -4.33 -11.17
C VAL A 149 -19.48 -4.77 -9.73
N GLN A 150 -20.74 -5.07 -9.36
CA GLN A 150 -21.06 -5.58 -8.03
C GLN A 150 -20.57 -7.00 -7.76
N ARG A 151 -20.34 -7.81 -8.80
CA ARG A 151 -19.83 -9.17 -8.67
C ARG A 151 -18.31 -9.19 -8.70
N TYR A 152 -17.70 -8.56 -9.71
CA TYR A 152 -16.26 -8.52 -9.93
C TYR A 152 -15.54 -7.50 -9.04
N GLY A 153 -16.19 -6.41 -8.65
CA GLY A 153 -15.60 -5.42 -7.75
C GLY A 153 -15.35 -5.98 -6.34
N VAL A 154 -16.15 -6.94 -5.90
CA VAL A 154 -15.91 -7.65 -4.63
C VAL A 154 -14.68 -8.56 -4.73
N TRP A 155 -14.50 -9.24 -5.87
CA TRP A 155 -13.30 -10.04 -6.13
C TRP A 155 -12.03 -9.19 -6.19
N ALA A 156 -12.11 -7.96 -6.73
CA ALA A 156 -10.99 -7.02 -6.71
C ALA A 156 -10.53 -6.70 -5.28
N ILE A 157 -11.45 -6.56 -4.33
CA ILE A 157 -11.14 -6.35 -2.91
C ILE A 157 -10.46 -7.60 -2.33
N VAL A 158 -10.98 -8.80 -2.58
CA VAL A 158 -10.40 -10.06 -2.09
C VAL A 158 -8.97 -10.25 -2.61
N ILE A 159 -8.76 -10.07 -3.92
CA ILE A 159 -7.45 -10.21 -4.55
C ILE A 159 -6.50 -9.15 -4.01
N SER A 160 -6.95 -7.90 -3.84
CA SER A 160 -6.14 -6.84 -3.25
C SER A 160 -5.80 -7.08 -1.78
N GLY A 161 -6.67 -7.77 -1.03
CA GLY A 161 -6.43 -8.09 0.37
C GLY A 161 -5.34 -9.16 0.54
N LEU A 162 -5.28 -10.11 -0.39
CA LEU A 162 -4.27 -11.17 -0.42
C LEU A 162 -2.95 -10.73 -1.05
N SER A 163 -3.00 -9.81 -2.03
CA SER A 163 -1.82 -9.30 -2.71
C SER A 163 -1.16 -8.15 -1.95
N PRO A 164 0.12 -7.83 -2.24
CA PRO A 164 0.78 -6.62 -1.77
C PRO A 164 0.29 -5.35 -2.49
N LEU A 165 -0.87 -5.38 -3.14
CA LEU A 165 -1.48 -4.23 -3.81
C LEU A 165 -2.10 -3.27 -2.79
N PRO A 166 -2.22 -1.97 -3.13
CA PRO A 166 -2.79 -0.96 -2.24
C PRO A 166 -4.29 -1.20 -2.03
N PHE A 167 -4.60 -1.92 -0.95
CA PHE A 167 -5.96 -2.29 -0.56
C PHE A 167 -6.84 -1.07 -0.27
N SER A 168 -6.27 -0.01 0.30
CA SER A 168 -6.97 1.24 0.61
C SER A 168 -7.55 1.89 -0.65
N THR A 169 -6.82 1.89 -1.77
CA THR A 169 -7.28 2.41 -3.06
C THR A 169 -8.48 1.65 -3.60
N ILE A 170 -8.42 0.31 -3.55
CA ILE A 170 -9.52 -0.55 -4.02
C ILE A 170 -10.76 -0.38 -3.12
N CYS A 171 -10.57 -0.24 -1.82
CA CYS A 171 -11.67 -0.02 -0.89
C CYS A 171 -12.32 1.36 -1.08
N LEU A 172 -11.53 2.42 -1.31
CA LEU A 172 -12.05 3.75 -1.65
C LEU A 172 -12.81 3.72 -2.98
N ALA A 173 -12.27 3.09 -4.02
CA ALA A 173 -12.95 2.90 -5.30
C ALA A 173 -14.27 2.13 -5.14
N SER A 174 -14.30 1.10 -4.29
CA SER A 174 -15.54 0.35 -3.99
C SER A 174 -16.64 1.22 -3.35
N GLY A 175 -16.24 2.24 -2.57
CA GLY A 175 -17.12 3.26 -2.01
C GLY A 175 -17.72 4.17 -3.09
N VAL A 176 -16.87 4.66 -3.99
CA VAL A 176 -17.29 5.50 -5.13
C VAL A 176 -18.28 4.74 -6.04
N LEU A 177 -18.01 3.46 -6.27
CA LEU A 177 -18.85 2.54 -7.06
C LEU A 177 -20.13 2.09 -6.33
N LYS A 178 -20.32 2.49 -5.07
CA LYS A 178 -21.49 2.16 -4.24
C LYS A 178 -21.71 0.66 -4.13
N LEU A 179 -20.63 -0.09 -3.94
CA LEU A 179 -20.71 -1.52 -3.62
C LEU A 179 -21.44 -1.72 -2.27
N PRO A 180 -22.23 -2.79 -2.11
CA PRO A 180 -22.95 -3.04 -0.87
C PRO A 180 -21.96 -3.29 0.28
N LEU A 181 -22.14 -2.55 1.38
CA LEU A 181 -21.24 -2.58 2.54
C LEU A 181 -21.02 -4.01 3.06
N SER A 182 -22.07 -4.84 3.10
CA SER A 182 -21.98 -6.24 3.54
C SER A 182 -20.97 -7.06 2.72
N ARG A 183 -20.91 -6.86 1.40
CA ARG A 183 -19.95 -7.57 0.55
C ARG A 183 -18.53 -7.01 0.70
N VAL A 184 -18.40 -5.70 0.92
CA VAL A 184 -17.10 -5.05 1.17
C VAL A 184 -16.51 -5.54 2.50
N VAL A 185 -17.32 -5.58 3.56
CA VAL A 185 -16.93 -6.13 4.87
C VAL A 185 -16.51 -7.59 4.72
N ALA A 186 -17.34 -8.42 4.07
CA ALA A 186 -17.01 -9.83 3.86
C ALA A 186 -15.70 -10.04 3.07
N ALA A 187 -15.46 -9.22 2.04
CA ALA A 187 -14.20 -9.26 1.29
C ALA A 187 -13.01 -8.75 2.11
N ALA A 188 -13.20 -7.70 2.91
CA ALA A 188 -12.15 -7.16 3.78
C ALA A 188 -11.76 -8.13 4.89
N SER A 189 -12.66 -9.03 5.32
CA SER A 189 -12.34 -10.08 6.29
C SER A 189 -11.22 -11.01 5.84
N VAL A 190 -10.91 -11.08 4.54
CA VAL A 190 -9.74 -11.81 4.01
C VAL A 190 -8.42 -11.28 4.60
N ARG A 191 -8.40 -10.04 5.12
CA ARG A 191 -7.22 -9.52 5.81
C ARG A 191 -6.91 -10.23 7.12
N TYR A 192 -7.93 -10.72 7.85
CA TYR A 192 -7.68 -11.56 9.03
C TYR A 192 -6.90 -12.83 8.65
N LEU A 193 -7.29 -13.45 7.54
CA LEU A 193 -6.58 -14.62 7.00
C LEU A 193 -5.14 -14.26 6.63
N ARG A 194 -4.91 -13.15 5.93
CA ARG A 194 -3.55 -12.69 5.60
C ARG A 194 -2.69 -12.48 6.84
N MET A 195 -3.20 -11.79 7.87
CA MET A 195 -2.43 -11.56 9.11
C MET A 195 -2.07 -12.87 9.81
N GLY A 196 -2.99 -13.85 9.82
CA GLY A 196 -2.73 -15.17 10.38
C GLY A 196 -1.68 -15.95 9.59
N VAL A 197 -1.78 -15.92 8.25
CA VAL A 197 -0.81 -16.58 7.36
C VAL A 197 0.58 -15.97 7.51
N TYR A 198 0.69 -14.64 7.54
CA TYR A 198 1.99 -13.98 7.72
C TYR A 198 2.60 -14.27 9.09
N TRP A 199 1.80 -14.29 10.15
CA TRP A 199 2.28 -14.70 11.47
C TRP A 199 2.79 -16.14 11.44
N LEU A 200 2.06 -17.08 10.82
CA LEU A 200 2.51 -18.47 10.69
C LEU A 200 3.82 -18.59 9.90
N ILE A 201 3.98 -17.82 8.82
CA ILE A 201 5.24 -17.80 8.04
C ILE A 201 6.39 -17.27 8.90
N MET A 202 6.17 -16.18 9.64
CA MET A 202 7.22 -15.58 10.48
C MET A 202 7.61 -16.47 11.67
N THR A 203 6.63 -17.12 12.30
CA THR A 203 6.85 -17.95 13.49
C THR A 203 7.27 -19.38 13.13
N GLY A 204 7.01 -19.83 11.90
CA GLY A 204 7.23 -21.21 11.45
C GLY A 204 8.35 -21.42 10.42
N PHE A 205 9.02 -20.35 9.94
CA PHE A 205 10.08 -20.48 8.93
C PHE A 205 11.45 -19.89 9.34
N ILE A 206 11.58 -19.32 10.53
CA ILE A 206 12.87 -18.97 11.15
C ILE A 206 12.80 -19.25 12.66
N MET A 207 12.82 -20.53 13.01
CA MET A 207 13.34 -21.02 14.30
C MET A 207 13.84 -22.45 14.11
#